data_AF-A0A9P6XSZ6-F1
#
_entry.id   AF-A0A9P6XSZ6-F1
#
_cell.length_a   1.000
_cell.length_b   1.000
_cell.length_c   1.000
_cell.angle_alpha   90.00
_cell.angle_beta   90.00
_cell.angle_gamma   90.00
#
_symmetry.space_group_name_H-M   'P 1'
#
loop_
_entity.id
_entity.type
_entity.pdbx_description
1 polymer ?
#
loop_
_entity_poly.entity_id
_entity_poly.type
_entity_poly.pdbx_seq_one_letter_code
_entity_poly.pdbx_strand_id
1 'polypeptide(L)'
;MRETDAACFDGTTVYVDTDEAPTKSGDLLAAFEAGVLTREAIQGDLHQLTTGQRPGRRNAQEISVSKAVGSALEDLTLATLVYEAVHDSDKIEAS
;
A
#
# COMPACT_ATOMS: atom_id res chain seq x y z
N MET A 1 13.18 -10.62 -0.39
CA MET A 1 13.92 -9.58 -1.16
C MET A 1 13.75 -8.25 -0.43
N ARG A 2 14.75 -7.37 -0.48
CA ARG A 2 14.74 -6.01 0.06
C ARG A 2 15.28 -5.09 -1.03
N GLU A 3 14.65 -3.94 -1.20
CA GLU A 3 15.00 -2.91 -2.20
C GLU A 3 15.33 -1.57 -1.54
N THR A 4 14.93 -1.38 -0.28
CA THR A 4 15.04 -0.10 0.44
C THR A 4 15.94 -0.24 1.67
N ASP A 5 16.72 0.78 2.00
CA ASP A 5 17.50 0.77 3.23
C ASP A 5 16.60 0.84 4.49
N ALA A 6 16.98 0.18 5.57
CA ALA A 6 16.27 0.26 6.85
C ALA A 6 16.25 1.72 7.35
N ALA A 7 17.35 2.47 7.17
CA ALA A 7 17.41 3.88 7.55
C ALA A 7 16.37 4.76 6.85
N CYS A 8 15.79 4.33 5.72
CA CYS A 8 14.72 5.05 5.05
C CYS A 8 13.39 5.03 5.83
N PHE A 9 13.25 4.16 6.83
CA PHE A 9 12.06 4.10 7.68
C PHE A 9 12.18 4.95 8.94
N ASP A 10 13.41 5.31 9.35
CA ASP A 10 13.67 6.09 10.56
C ASP A 10 13.06 7.49 10.45
N GLY A 11 12.29 7.88 11.47
CA GLY A 11 11.59 9.17 11.50
C GLY A 11 10.52 9.38 10.41
N THR A 12 10.14 8.33 9.67
CA THR A 12 9.12 8.43 8.61
C THR A 12 7.75 7.97 9.08
N THR A 13 6.71 8.44 8.40
CA THR A 13 5.34 8.02 8.63
C THR A 13 4.99 6.87 7.68
N VAL A 14 4.92 5.65 8.20
CA VAL A 14 4.81 4.43 7.40
C VAL A 14 3.37 3.94 7.33
N TYR A 15 2.90 3.66 6.11
CA TYR A 15 1.64 3.00 5.81
C TYR A 15 1.89 1.77 4.95
N VAL A 16 0.97 0.81 5.01
CA VAL A 16 1.02 -0.43 4.24
C VAL A 16 -0.18 -0.55 3.30
N ASP A 17 -0.08 -1.36 2.25
CA ASP A 17 -1.22 -1.68 1.39
C ASP A 17 -2.21 -2.62 2.08
N THR A 18 -1.67 -3.63 2.78
CA THR A 18 -2.40 -4.69 3.46
C THR A 18 -1.79 -4.97 4.84
N ASP A 19 -2.58 -5.55 5.73
CA ASP A 19 -2.13 -6.01 7.04
C ASP A 19 -1.13 -7.17 6.98
N GLU A 20 -0.99 -7.83 5.82
CA GLU A 20 0.00 -8.87 5.57
C GLU A 20 1.41 -8.31 5.32
N ALA A 21 1.53 -7.06 4.85
CA ALA A 21 2.81 -6.46 4.47
C ALA A 21 3.89 -6.53 5.56
N PRO A 22 3.61 -6.29 6.86
CA PRO A 22 4.59 -6.42 7.94
C PRO A 22 5.15 -7.84 8.12
N THR A 23 4.53 -8.86 7.53
CA THR A 23 5.00 -10.25 7.60
C THR A 23 5.70 -10.70 6.33
N LYS A 24 5.38 -10.10 5.18
CA LYS A 24 5.89 -10.51 3.85
C LYS A 24 6.98 -9.61 3.30
N SER A 25 6.99 -8.32 3.66
CA SER A 25 7.92 -7.34 3.12
C SER A 25 9.31 -7.49 3.73
N GLY A 26 10.30 -7.84 2.90
CA GLY A 26 11.70 -7.87 3.35
C GLY A 26 12.25 -6.50 3.76
N ASP A 27 11.71 -5.40 3.22
CA ASP A 27 12.07 -4.05 3.66
C ASP A 27 11.60 -3.77 5.09
N LEU A 28 10.34 -4.10 5.41
CA LEU A 28 9.79 -3.92 6.76
C LEU A 28 10.45 -4.86 7.76
N LEU A 29 10.65 -6.13 7.39
CA LEU A 29 11.33 -7.11 8.26
C LEU A 29 12.74 -6.63 8.62
N ALA A 30 13.50 -6.08 7.65
CA ALA A 30 14.81 -5.53 7.91
C ALA A 30 14.78 -4.25 8.76
N ALA A 31 13.77 -3.39 8.59
CA ALA A 31 13.57 -2.20 9.42
C ALA A 31 13.24 -2.55 10.87
N PHE A 32 12.42 -3.59 11.08
CA PHE A 32 12.12 -4.12 12.40
C PHE A 32 13.36 -4.74 13.06
N GLU A 33 14.13 -5.53 12.32
CA GLU A 33 15.37 -6.13 12.81
C GLU A 33 16.41 -5.06 13.19
N ALA A 34 16.52 -3.99 12.42
CA ALA A 34 17.40 -2.86 12.71
C ALA A 34 16.89 -1.95 13.84
N GLY A 35 15.65 -2.15 14.33
CA GLY A 35 15.04 -1.37 15.41
C GLY A 35 14.67 0.07 15.05
N VAL A 36 14.74 0.45 13.78
CA VAL A 36 14.40 1.81 13.28
C VAL A 36 12.91 2.01 13.07
N LEU A 37 12.14 0.92 13.05
CA LEU A 37 10.69 0.91 12.97
C LEU A 37 10.17 -0.23 13.86
N THR A 38 9.01 -0.04 14.50
CA THR A 38 8.28 -1.14 15.17
C THR A 38 6.99 -1.45 14.41
N ARG A 39 6.43 -2.63 14.60
CA ARG A 39 5.15 -3.02 13.95
C ARG A 39 4.02 -2.07 14.34
N GLU A 40 4.01 -1.63 15.59
CA GLU A 40 3.02 -0.74 16.17
C GLU A 40 3.16 0.71 15.67
N ALA A 41 4.32 1.08 15.12
CA ALA A 41 4.57 2.40 14.56
C ALA A 41 3.98 2.57 13.14
N ILE A 42 3.52 1.49 12.50
CA ILE A 42 2.78 1.57 11.23
C ILE A 42 1.44 2.29 11.48
N GLN A 43 1.19 3.35 10.72
CA GLN A 43 0.06 4.25 10.95
C GLN A 43 -1.28 3.69 10.48
N GLY A 44 -1.27 2.75 9.54
CA GLY A 44 -2.46 2.07 9.04
C GLY A 44 -2.24 1.44 7.67
N ASP A 45 -3.25 0.73 7.21
CA ASP A 45 -3.31 0.20 5.85
C ASP A 45 -3.98 1.17 4.86
N LEU A 46 -3.97 0.82 3.57
CA LEU A 46 -4.53 1.64 2.51
C LEU A 46 -6.06 1.78 2.61
N HIS A 47 -6.76 0.78 3.15
CA HIS A 47 -8.20 0.86 3.39
C HIS A 47 -8.51 1.89 4.47
N GLN A 48 -7.79 1.86 5.59
CA GLN A 48 -7.93 2.80 6.70
C GLN A 48 -7.59 4.24 6.27
N LEU A 49 -6.59 4.41 5.41
CA LEU A 49 -6.24 5.71 4.82
C LEU A 49 -7.36 6.24 3.91
N THR A 50 -7.81 5.44 2.96
CA THR A 50 -8.78 5.87 1.93
C THR A 50 -10.19 6.07 2.48
N THR A 51 -10.54 5.39 3.58
CA THR A 51 -11.82 5.57 4.29
C THR A 51 -11.77 6.66 5.38
N GLY A 52 -10.63 7.29 5.61
CA GLY A 52 -10.47 8.35 6.61
C GLY A 52 -10.44 7.85 8.06
N GLN A 53 -10.28 6.55 8.30
CA GLN A 53 -10.11 5.98 9.64
C GLN A 53 -8.76 6.34 10.26
N ARG A 54 -7.75 6.61 9.41
CA ARG A 54 -6.42 7.09 9.81
C ARG A 54 -6.10 8.39 9.08
N PRO A 55 -5.46 9.37 9.74
CA PRO A 55 -5.01 10.57 9.05
C PRO A 55 -3.93 10.19 8.03
N GLY A 56 -3.96 10.83 6.86
CA GLY A 56 -2.84 10.82 5.93
C GLY A 56 -1.74 11.78 6.37
N ARG A 57 -0.94 12.25 5.40
CA ARG A 57 0.14 13.23 5.62
C ARG A 57 -0.36 14.47 6.35
N ARG A 58 0.31 14.87 7.43
CA ARG A 58 -0.17 15.96 8.32
C ARG A 58 0.45 17.33 8.02
N ASN A 59 1.64 17.36 7.43
CA ASN A 59 2.33 18.60 7.08
C ASN A 59 3.33 18.38 5.93
N ALA A 60 3.91 19.48 5.43
CA ALA A 60 4.81 19.46 4.28
C ALA A 60 6.21 18.89 4.60
N GLN A 61 6.61 18.89 5.87
CA GLN A 61 7.92 18.41 6.33
C GLN A 61 7.93 16.90 6.57
N GLU A 62 6.76 16.29 6.72
CA GLU A 62 6.61 14.85 6.94
C GLU A 62 7.07 14.04 5.73
N ILE A 63 7.92 13.04 5.97
CA ILE A 63 8.27 12.03 4.97
C ILE A 63 7.36 10.82 5.19
N SER A 64 6.60 10.46 4.17
CA SER A 64 5.68 9.31 4.21
C SER A 64 6.22 8.16 3.36
N VAL A 65 6.17 6.94 3.90
CA VAL A 65 6.51 5.71 3.17
C VAL A 65 5.24 4.89 3.01
N SER A 66 4.90 4.53 1.78
CA SER A 66 3.88 3.53 1.48
C SER A 66 4.58 2.25 1.07
N LYS A 67 4.46 1.17 1.85
CA LYS A 67 5.02 -0.13 1.50
C LYS A 67 3.94 -1.08 1.03
N ALA A 68 4.10 -1.61 -0.18
CA ALA A 68 3.18 -2.57 -0.77
C ALA A 68 3.81 -3.96 -0.95
N VAL A 69 3.00 -5.00 -0.76
CA VAL A 69 3.30 -6.40 -1.12
C VAL A 69 2.32 -6.94 -2.18
N GLY A 70 1.30 -6.16 -2.55
CA GLY A 70 0.26 -6.48 -3.51
C GLY A 70 -0.96 -7.14 -2.86
N SER A 71 -2.14 -6.82 -3.39
CA SER A 71 -3.40 -7.47 -3.00
C SER A 71 -4.11 -8.06 -4.22
N ALA A 72 -4.58 -9.30 -4.11
CA ALA A 72 -5.38 -9.93 -5.17
C ALA A 72 -6.68 -9.14 -5.49
N LEU A 73 -7.15 -8.31 -4.55
CA LEU A 73 -8.28 -7.41 -4.78
C LEU A 73 -7.96 -6.35 -5.84
N GLU A 74 -6.72 -5.85 -5.89
CA GLU A 74 -6.28 -4.85 -6.87
C GLU A 74 -6.33 -5.45 -8.28
N ASP A 75 -5.79 -6.66 -8.44
CA ASP A 75 -5.80 -7.40 -9.70
C ASP A 75 -7.23 -7.70 -10.17
N LEU A 76 -8.09 -8.22 -9.28
CA LEU A 76 -9.48 -8.55 -9.61
C LEU A 76 -10.30 -7.31 -9.98
N THR A 77 -10.07 -6.21 -9.27
CA THR A 77 -10.75 -4.93 -9.54
C THR A 77 -10.37 -4.42 -10.92
N LEU A 78 -9.07 -4.43 -11.26
CA LEU A 78 -8.59 -4.04 -12.58
C LEU A 78 -9.13 -4.96 -13.68
N ALA A 79 -9.10 -6.28 -13.46
CA ALA A 79 -9.61 -7.26 -14.41
C ALA A 79 -11.11 -7.05 -14.70
N THR A 80 -11.90 -6.77 -13.67
CA THR A 80 -13.34 -6.46 -13.80
C THR A 80 -13.55 -5.19 -14.61
N LEU A 81 -12.83 -4.11 -14.28
CA LEU A 81 -12.91 -2.85 -14.99
C LEU A 81 -12.59 -3.00 -16.49
N VAL A 82 -11.51 -3.73 -16.81
CA VAL A 82 -11.13 -3.99 -18.21
C VAL A 82 -12.16 -4.87 -18.92
N TYR A 83 -12.63 -5.92 -18.25
CA TYR A 83 -13.64 -6.82 -18.80
C TYR A 83 -14.92 -6.08 -19.16
N GLU A 84 -15.45 -5.27 -18.25
CA GLU A 84 -16.65 -4.46 -18.46
C GLU A 84 -16.47 -3.42 -19.56
N ALA A 85 -15.34 -2.70 -19.56
CA ALA A 85 -15.05 -1.69 -20.57
C ALA A 85 -15.05 -2.26 -21.99
N VAL A 86 -14.50 -3.47 -22.18
CA VAL A 86 -14.51 -4.15 -23.49
C VAL A 86 -15.89 -4.69 -23.83
N HIS A 87 -16.58 -5.35 -22.88
CA HIS A 87 -17.89 -5.95 -23.14
C HIS A 87 -19.01 -4.92 -23.40
N ASP A 88 -18.94 -3.73 -22.80
CA ASP A 88 -19.91 -2.67 -23.09
C ASP A 88 -19.59 -1.90 -24.37
N SER A 89 -18.32 -1.87 -24.81
CA SER A 89 -17.94 -1.31 -26.11
C SER A 89 -18.51 -2.15 -27.27
N ASP A 90 -18.51 -3.48 -27.14
CA ASP A 90 -19.10 -4.39 -28.13
C ASP A 90 -20.62 -4.21 -28.29
N LYS A 91 -21.33 -3.72 -27.25
CA LYS A 91 -22.77 -3.43 -27.33
C LYS A 91 -23.09 -2.13 -28.08
N ILE A 92 -22.15 -1.18 -28.14
CA ILE A 92 -22.34 0.10 -28.82
C ILE A 92 -22.12 -0.05 -30.33
N GLU A 93 -21.19 -0.92 -30.76
CA GLU A 93 -20.94 -1.17 -32.19
C GLU A 93 -21.97 -2.11 -32.85
N ALA A 94 -22.74 -2.86 -32.06
CA ALA A 94 -23.79 -3.75 -32.53
C ALA A 94 -25.20 -3.11 -32.60
N SER A 95 -25.34 -1.82 -32.30
CA SER A 95 -26.58 -1.03 -32.38
C SER A 95 -26.52 0.04 -33.46
#